data_AF-A0A662EUM8-F1
#
_entry.id   AF-A0A662EUM8-F1
#
_cell.length_a   1.000
_cell.length_b   1.000
_cell.length_c   1.000
_cell.angle_alpha   90.00
_cell.angle_beta   90.00
_cell.angle_gamma   90.00
#
_symmetry.space_group_name_H-M   'P 1'
#
loop_
_entity.id
_entity.type
_entity.pdbx_description
1 polymer ?
#
loop_
_entity_poly.entity_id
_entity_poly.type
_entity_poly.pdbx_seq_one_letter_code
_entity_poly.pdbx_strand_id
1 'polypeptide(L)'
;MARLSEKNKELIDLELEKSRLNREKSVMVLNKALFLYFCFLFVGIIGFINKSISAAYLNILIVLALIALIIGIFPYVNVMHKEERRLNQLISKIKRGGK
;
A
#
# COMPACT_ATOMS: atom_id res chain seq x y z
N MET A 1 -16.51 -13.74 -34.86
CA MET A 1 -15.25 -13.80 -34.08
C MET A 1 -14.70 -12.42 -33.67
N ALA A 2 -14.92 -11.35 -34.44
CA ALA A 2 -14.46 -9.99 -34.08
C ALA A 2 -15.05 -9.40 -32.78
N ARG A 3 -16.36 -9.57 -32.51
CA ARG A 3 -17.03 -9.06 -31.29
C ARG A 3 -16.51 -9.65 -29.97
N LEU A 4 -15.94 -10.85 -30.00
CA LEU A 4 -15.32 -11.48 -28.83
C LEU A 4 -13.97 -10.84 -28.49
N SER A 5 -13.27 -10.29 -29.49
CA SER A 5 -11.98 -9.61 -29.29
C SER A 5 -12.16 -8.23 -28.65
N GLU A 6 -13.19 -7.47 -29.04
CA GLU A 6 -13.48 -6.14 -28.46
C GLU A 6 -13.94 -6.24 -27.01
N LYS A 7 -14.88 -7.14 -26.69
CA LYS A 7 -15.29 -7.38 -25.29
C LYS A 7 -14.13 -7.85 -24.41
N ASN A 8 -13.22 -8.67 -24.94
CA ASN A 8 -12.05 -9.11 -24.20
C ASN A 8 -11.06 -7.96 -23.96
N LYS A 9 -10.91 -7.02 -24.90
CA LYS A 9 -10.12 -5.81 -24.70
C LYS A 9 -10.71 -4.91 -23.61
N GLU A 10 -12.01 -4.62 -23.66
CA GLU A 10 -12.68 -3.82 -22.61
C GLU A 10 -12.56 -4.46 -21.23
N LEU A 11 -12.70 -5.78 -21.13
CA LEU A 11 -12.52 -6.50 -19.87
C LEU A 11 -11.08 -6.40 -19.32
N ILE A 12 -10.08 -6.46 -20.19
CA ILE A 12 -8.67 -6.30 -19.82
C ILE A 12 -8.41 -4.87 -19.34
N ASP A 13 -8.94 -3.86 -20.04
CA ASP A 13 -8.78 -2.45 -19.67
C ASP A 13 -9.43 -2.15 -18.32
N LEU A 14 -10.65 -2.67 -18.08
CA LEU A 14 -11.33 -2.57 -16.80
C LEU A 14 -10.53 -3.24 -15.67
N GLU A 15 -9.92 -4.39 -15.92
CA GLU A 15 -9.12 -5.07 -14.90
C GLU A 15 -7.82 -4.32 -14.58
N LEU A 16 -7.17 -3.72 -15.60
CA LEU A 16 -6.00 -2.86 -15.42
C LEU A 16 -6.34 -1.60 -14.63
N GLU A 17 -7.46 -0.96 -14.93
CA GLU A 17 -7.92 0.24 -14.23
C GLU A 17 -8.28 -0.08 -12.77
N LYS A 18 -8.96 -1.20 -12.53
CA LYS A 18 -9.23 -1.70 -11.17
C LYS A 18 -7.93 -1.97 -10.39
N SER A 19 -6.90 -2.50 -11.06
CA SER A 19 -5.57 -2.70 -10.44
C SER A 19 -4.94 -1.38 -10.04
N ARG A 20 -4.95 -0.39 -10.94
CA ARG A 20 -4.44 0.98 -10.66
C ARG A 20 -5.15 1.62 -9.48
N LEU A 21 -6.48 1.57 -9.45
CA LEU A 21 -7.28 2.11 -8.34
C LEU A 21 -6.96 1.43 -7.00
N ASN A 22 -6.74 0.12 -7.00
CA ASN A 22 -6.36 -0.60 -5.78
C ASN A 22 -4.99 -0.18 -5.28
N ARG A 23 -4.02 -0.02 -6.19
CA ARG A 23 -2.68 0.49 -5.85
C ARG A 23 -2.75 1.90 -5.26
N GLU A 24 -3.50 2.80 -5.89
CA GLU A 24 -3.68 4.17 -5.40
C GLU A 24 -4.33 4.22 -4.02
N LYS A 25 -5.36 3.41 -3.78
CA LYS A 25 -5.98 3.26 -2.46
C LYS A 25 -4.98 2.79 -1.40
N SER A 26 -4.16 1.80 -1.73
CA SER A 26 -3.13 1.30 -0.80
C SER A 26 -2.04 2.33 -0.51
N VAL A 27 -1.62 3.10 -1.52
CA VAL A 27 -0.68 4.23 -1.33
C VAL A 27 -1.31 5.30 -0.44
N MET A 28 -2.60 5.60 -0.60
CA MET A 28 -3.30 6.56 0.25
C MET A 28 -3.33 6.11 1.72
N VAL A 29 -3.55 4.81 1.99
CA VAL A 29 -3.48 4.24 3.34
C VAL A 29 -2.06 4.36 3.91
N LEU A 30 -1.03 4.02 3.12
CA LEU A 30 0.36 4.16 3.53
C LEU A 30 0.72 5.62 3.87
N ASN A 31 0.30 6.57 3.04
CA ASN A 31 0.53 8.00 3.28
C ASN A 31 -0.14 8.48 4.57
N LYS A 32 -1.37 8.04 4.86
CA LYS A 32 -2.06 8.36 6.11
C LYS A 32 -1.34 7.76 7.33
N ALA A 33 -0.83 6.53 7.22
CA ALA A 33 -0.07 5.89 8.29
C ALA A 33 1.27 6.59 8.54
N LEU A 34 1.99 6.98 7.47
CA LEU A 34 3.21 7.78 7.56
C LEU A 34 2.95 9.13 8.23
N PHE A 35 1.87 9.81 7.85
CA PHE A 35 1.48 11.07 8.49
C PHE A 35 1.23 10.88 9.99
N LEU A 36 0.48 9.84 10.37
CA LEU A 36 0.20 9.51 11.77
C LEU A 36 1.48 9.21 12.57
N TYR A 37 2.42 8.48 11.97
CA TYR A 37 3.74 8.22 12.54
C TYR A 37 4.50 9.52 12.84
N PHE A 38 4.54 10.45 11.88
CA PHE A 38 5.16 11.76 12.09
C PHE A 38 4.45 12.60 13.14
N CYS A 39 3.11 12.57 13.21
CA CYS A 39 2.36 13.24 14.26
C CYS A 39 2.73 12.72 15.65
N PHE A 40 2.82 11.40 15.83
CA PHE A 40 3.22 10.82 17.12
C PHE A 40 4.66 11.16 17.50
N LEU A 41 5.60 11.14 16.54
CA LEU A 41 6.96 11.59 16.80
C LEU A 41 7.02 13.05 17.21
N PHE A 42 6.29 13.93 16.50
CA PHE A 42 6.30 15.36 16.78
C PHE A 42 5.73 15.67 18.16
N VAL A 43 4.57 15.10 18.50
CA VAL A 43 3.95 15.24 19.82
C VAL A 43 4.85 14.64 20.91
N GLY A 44 5.44 13.48 20.66
CA GLY A 44 6.36 12.82 21.59
C GLY A 44 7.59 13.68 21.89
N ILE A 45 8.26 14.19 20.86
CA ILE A 45 9.46 15.03 21.01
C ILE A 45 9.12 16.34 21.72
N ILE A 46 8.07 17.05 21.29
CA ILE A 46 7.66 18.32 21.90
C ILE A 46 7.23 18.11 23.35
N GLY A 47 6.43 17.07 23.62
CA GLY A 47 5.97 16.74 24.98
C GLY A 47 7.12 16.35 25.90
N PHE A 48 8.14 15.68 25.39
CA PHE A 48 9.34 15.34 26.13
C PHE A 48 10.20 16.57 26.44
N ILE A 49 10.45 17.45 25.45
CA ILE A 49 11.23 18.69 25.63
C ILE A 49 10.58 19.62 26.67
N ASN A 50 9.25 19.77 26.61
CA ASN A 50 8.49 20.59 27.57
C ASN A 50 8.34 19.93 28.95
N LYS A 51 8.95 18.76 29.18
CA LYS A 51 8.82 17.95 30.40
C LYS A 51 7.38 17.59 30.76
N SER A 52 6.46 17.66 29.79
CA SER A 52 5.05 17.29 29.94
C SER A 52 4.86 15.78 29.89
N ILE A 53 5.81 15.05 29.29
CA ILE A 53 5.77 13.60 29.10
C ILE A 53 7.08 12.98 29.62
N SER A 54 6.98 11.89 30.39
CA SER A 54 8.17 11.16 30.88
C SER A 54 8.79 10.28 29.78
N ALA A 55 10.05 9.87 29.98
CA ALA A 55 10.74 8.97 29.05
C ALA A 55 9.98 7.65 28.80
N ALA A 56 9.28 7.13 29.82
CA ALA A 56 8.48 5.92 29.69
C ALA A 56 7.31 6.11 28.69
N TYR A 57 6.60 7.24 28.78
CA TYR A 57 5.51 7.55 27.86
C TYR A 57 6.02 7.87 26.44
N LEU A 58 7.19 8.50 26.31
CA LEU A 58 7.84 8.70 25.00
C LEU A 58 8.10 7.36 24.30
N ASN A 59 8.64 6.38 25.01
CA ASN A 59 8.89 5.04 24.46
C ASN A 59 7.59 4.37 24.00
N ILE A 60 6.51 4.48 24.78
CA ILE A 60 5.19 3.95 24.40
C ILE A 60 4.69 4.61 23.12
N LEU A 61 4.80 5.94 23.00
CA LEU A 61 4.39 6.68 21.79
C LEU A 61 5.18 6.24 20.56
N ILE A 62 6.49 6.04 20.69
CA ILE A 62 7.34 5.55 19.59
C ILE A 62 6.90 4.14 19.16
N VAL A 63 6.65 3.24 20.12
CA VAL A 63 6.17 1.88 19.81
C VAL A 63 4.81 1.91 19.11
N LEU A 64 3.87 2.73 19.59
CA LEU A 64 2.56 2.89 18.94
C LEU A 64 2.67 3.43 17.51
N ALA A 65 3.56 4.41 17.29
CA ALA A 65 3.83 4.95 15.97
C ALA A 65 4.37 3.87 15.02
N LEU A 66 5.28 3.01 15.48
CA LEU A 66 5.81 1.89 14.70
C LEU A 66 4.71 0.86 14.35
N ILE A 67 3.83 0.53 15.31
CA ILE A 67 2.71 -0.38 15.06
C ILE A 67 1.78 0.20 13.98
N ALA A 68 1.44 1.48 14.08
CA ALA A 68 0.61 2.16 13.07
C ALA A 68 1.26 2.11 11.67
N LEU A 69 2.59 2.28 11.60
CA LEU A 69 3.35 2.17 10.36
C LEU A 69 3.27 0.76 9.76
N ILE A 70 3.44 -0.28 10.58
CA ILE A 70 3.33 -1.68 10.15
C ILE A 70 1.94 -1.97 9.56
N ILE A 71 0.88 -1.52 10.25
CA ILE A 71 -0.51 -1.67 9.78
C ILE A 71 -0.72 -0.96 8.44
N GLY A 72 -0.07 0.19 8.22
CA GLY A 72 -0.14 0.93 6.96
C GLY A 72 0.66 0.30 5.80
N ILE A 73 1.82 -0.29 6.09
CA ILE A 73 2.69 -0.93 5.09
C ILE A 73 2.07 -2.24 4.58
N PHE A 74 1.47 -3.03 5.47
CA PHE A 74 0.92 -4.34 5.14
C PHE A 74 -0.03 -4.36 3.92
N PRO A 75 -1.07 -3.50 3.83
CA PRO A 75 -1.98 -3.50 2.67
C PRO A 75 -1.28 -3.10 1.38
N TYR A 76 -0.30 -2.20 1.44
CA TYR A 76 0.47 -1.78 0.27
C TYR A 76 1.33 -2.93 -0.28
N VAL A 77 2.11 -3.58 0.58
CA VAL A 77 2.97 -4.71 0.17
C VAL A 77 2.13 -5.84 -0.41
N ASN A 78 0.99 -6.16 0.20
CA ASN A 78 0.10 -7.22 -0.25
C ASN A 78 -0.52 -6.91 -1.63
N VAL A 79 -0.97 -5.68 -1.87
CA VAL A 79 -1.50 -5.27 -3.18
C VAL A 79 -0.40 -5.31 -4.24
N MET A 80 0.79 -4.81 -3.93
CA MET A 80 1.90 -4.79 -4.88
C MET A 80 2.36 -6.20 -5.26
N HIS A 81 2.47 -7.12 -4.28
CA HIS A 81 2.81 -8.52 -4.55
C HIS A 81 1.75 -9.23 -5.41
N LYS A 82 0.45 -8.92 -5.19
CA LYS A 82 -0.63 -9.47 -6.01
C LYS A 82 -0.58 -8.94 -7.44
N GLU A 83 -0.28 -7.66 -7.63
CA GLU A 83 -0.14 -7.03 -8.94
C GLU A 83 1.06 -7.61 -9.71
N GLU A 84 2.21 -7.73 -9.05
CA GLU A 84 3.43 -8.32 -9.64
C GLU A 84 3.21 -9.79 -10.07
N ARG A 85 2.59 -10.60 -9.20
CA ARG A 85 2.25 -12.00 -9.52
C ARG A 85 1.31 -12.10 -10.71
N ARG A 86 0.31 -11.21 -10.81
CA ARG A 86 -0.62 -11.17 -11.96
C ARG A 86 0.10 -10.80 -13.25
N LEU A 87 0.95 -9.78 -13.24
CA LEU A 87 1.77 -9.39 -14.39
C LEU A 87 2.66 -10.54 -14.86
N ASN A 88 3.34 -11.22 -13.93
CA ASN A 88 4.18 -12.38 -14.24
C ASN A 88 3.39 -13.56 -14.84
N GLN A 89 2.15 -13.79 -14.36
CA GLN A 89 1.25 -14.79 -14.95
C GLN A 89 0.80 -14.42 -16.37
N LEU A 90 0.53 -13.14 -16.65
CA LEU A 90 0.17 -12.67 -17.99
C LEU A 90 1.34 -12.82 -18.96
N ILE A 91 2.54 -12.39 -18.55
CA ILE A 91 3.77 -12.51 -19.36
C ILE A 91 4.09 -13.98 -19.66
N SER A 92 4.00 -14.87 -18.66
CA SER A 92 4.29 -16.30 -18.85
C SER A 92 3.26 -17.00 -19.75
N LYS A 93 1.99 -16.59 -19.72
CA LYS A 93 0.96 -17.07 -20.65
C LYS A 93 1.24 -16.64 -22.09
N ILE A 94 1.60 -15.37 -22.33
CA ILE A 94 1.96 -14.86 -23.66
C ILE A 94 3.19 -15.60 -24.19
N LYS A 95 4.22 -15.80 -23.35
CA LYS A 95 5.44 -16.52 -23.73
C LYS A 95 5.22 -18.00 -24.05
N ARG A 96 4.22 -18.65 -23.45
CA ARG A 96 3.87 -20.06 -23.70
C ARG A 96 2.90 -20.25 -24.88
N GLY A 97 2.02 -19.30 -25.16
CA GLY A 97 1.08 -19.35 -26.29
C GLY A 97 1.68 -18.91 -27.64
N GLY A 98 2.93 -18.44 -27.66
CA GLY A 98 3.67 -18.06 -28.87
C GLY A 98 4.57 -19.16 -29.46
N LYS A 99 4.35 -20.43 -29.08
CA LYS A 99 4.94 -21.61 -29.72
C LYS A 99 3.85 -22.43 -30.40
#